data_AF-A0AAX1NBJ4-F1
#
_entry.id   AF-A0AAX1NBJ4-F1
#
_cell.length_a   1.000
_cell.length_b   1.000
_cell.length_c   1.000
_cell.angle_alpha   90.00
_cell.angle_beta   90.00
_cell.angle_gamma   90.00
#
_symmetry.space_group_name_H-M   'P 1'
#
loop_
_entity.id
_entity.type
_entity.pdbx_description
1 polymer ?
#
loop_
_entity_poly.entity_id
_entity_poly.type
_entity_poly.pdbx_seq_one_letter_code
_entity_poly.pdbx_strand_id
1 'polypeptide(L)'
;MLKQFFITSLLLITSFNLLASGTENAPNEESPYNLMGEHDGKGMSVVWAVNEWPAGLEKMVIKKKSASTGNEWTTLTKTPLSPGVKADKALDNVTDNAEFLAEMKQYQKEEFEKNAKGLASLANEKLMKAVADNPKVIFWVNMSILAEYKFALMAGFGFKEINPTKEVVTYGLFPVINGKEATTPVLTKEFDLNAKTKNEPVIASKKAEKGMNDKGIKIDITYEASSLPEHYGLYNVYRTESGTKEKVKANKNLKAFDTKLAEGEKNITLDFQDKEIDNTKKYTYEIVITSLFGINAKPITVEYTPTAQ
;
A
#
# COMPACT_ATOMS: atom_id res chain seq x y z
N MET A 1 25.20 -14.93 11.24
CA MET A 1 24.09 -15.90 11.03
C MET A 1 22.91 -15.20 10.36
N LEU A 2 23.02 -14.90 9.06
CA LEU A 2 22.02 -14.14 8.29
C LEU A 2 21.51 -14.92 7.07
N LYS A 3 21.64 -16.26 7.10
CA LYS A 3 21.51 -17.14 5.92
C LYS A 3 20.25 -18.01 5.87
N GLN A 4 19.22 -17.73 6.67
CA GLN A 4 18.02 -18.58 6.69
C GLN A 4 16.68 -17.84 6.90
N PHE A 5 16.64 -16.52 6.67
CA PHE A 5 15.41 -15.72 6.84
C PHE A 5 14.52 -15.64 5.60
N PHE A 6 14.68 -16.56 4.65
CA PHE A 6 13.91 -16.59 3.43
C PHE A 6 13.03 -17.84 3.36
N ILE A 7 11.77 -17.61 2.95
CA ILE A 7 10.72 -18.57 2.57
C ILE A 7 9.83 -18.95 3.77
N THR A 8 8.68 -18.29 3.91
CA THR A 8 7.43 -18.94 3.42
C THR A 8 6.42 -18.07 2.67
N SER A 9 6.65 -16.76 2.48
CA SER A 9 5.60 -15.92 1.85
C SER A 9 6.15 -14.76 1.02
N LEU A 10 6.95 -14.99 -0.02
CA LEU A 10 7.09 -14.00 -1.10
C LEU A 10 7.74 -14.61 -2.36
N LEU A 11 6.91 -15.11 -3.27
CA LEU A 11 7.26 -15.22 -4.69
C LEU A 11 6.71 -13.95 -5.35
N LEU A 12 7.42 -12.82 -5.14
CA LEU A 12 7.27 -11.60 -5.91
C LEU A 12 8.62 -11.33 -6.59
N ILE A 13 8.81 -11.91 -7.77
CA ILE A 13 9.84 -11.48 -8.70
C ILE A 13 9.10 -11.17 -9.99
N THR A 14 8.62 -9.93 -10.10
CA THR A 14 8.50 -9.17 -11.35
C THR A 14 8.29 -7.70 -10.98
N SER A 15 9.37 -6.92 -11.13
CA SER A 15 9.37 -5.50 -11.50
C SER A 15 8.43 -4.53 -10.74
N PHE A 16 8.82 -4.19 -9.51
CA PHE A 16 8.30 -3.00 -8.82
C PHE A 16 8.94 -1.72 -9.39
N ASN A 17 8.34 -1.17 -10.44
CA ASN A 17 8.52 0.22 -10.85
C ASN A 17 7.48 1.16 -10.21
N LEU A 18 6.78 0.69 -9.16
CA LEU A 18 5.70 1.41 -8.46
C LEU A 18 6.16 2.73 -7.80
N LEU A 19 7.47 3.01 -7.75
CA LEU A 19 8.06 4.18 -7.10
C LEU A 19 8.50 5.28 -8.10
N ALA A 20 8.20 5.14 -9.39
CA ALA A 20 8.67 6.06 -10.43
C ALA A 20 7.58 6.91 -11.12
N SER A 21 6.34 6.94 -10.61
CA SER A 21 5.30 7.81 -11.19
C SER A 21 5.40 9.24 -10.66
N GLY A 22 6.39 9.97 -11.19
CA GLY A 22 6.44 11.42 -11.18
C GLY A 22 5.84 11.96 -12.48
N THR A 23 4.69 12.62 -12.38
CA THR A 23 4.14 13.45 -13.47
C THR A 23 5.11 14.59 -13.80
N GLU A 24 5.33 14.76 -15.10
CA GLU A 24 6.06 15.81 -15.81
C GLU A 24 6.33 17.11 -15.03
N ASN A 25 7.57 17.24 -14.54
CA ASN A 25 8.37 18.46 -14.51
C ASN A 25 9.83 18.03 -14.25
N ALA A 26 10.56 17.74 -15.32
CA ALA A 26 11.97 17.30 -15.31
C ALA A 26 12.93 18.46 -14.97
N PRO A 27 14.26 18.22 -14.84
CA PRO A 27 14.99 17.08 -14.27
C PRO A 27 15.92 17.55 -13.13
N ASN A 28 16.23 16.72 -12.13
CA ASN A 28 17.48 16.76 -11.35
C ASN A 28 17.40 15.58 -10.37
N GLU A 29 18.41 14.71 -10.38
CA GLU A 29 18.67 13.59 -9.44
C GLU A 29 17.40 13.02 -8.79
N GLU A 30 16.91 11.86 -9.27
CA GLU A 30 15.76 11.14 -8.68
C GLU A 30 15.80 11.24 -7.15
N SER A 31 14.95 12.10 -6.58
CA SER A 31 14.95 12.34 -5.14
C SER A 31 14.84 10.98 -4.47
N PRO A 32 15.73 10.65 -3.52
CA PRO A 32 15.69 9.34 -2.89
C PRO A 32 14.40 9.16 -2.09
N TYR A 33 13.61 10.21 -1.89
CA TYR A 33 12.35 10.21 -1.15
C TYR A 33 11.15 10.01 -2.05
N ASN A 34 10.14 9.31 -1.51
CA ASN A 34 8.83 9.15 -2.12
C ASN A 34 7.76 9.58 -1.12
N LEU A 35 6.70 10.23 -1.62
CA LEU A 35 5.52 10.63 -0.85
C LEU A 35 4.27 10.20 -1.60
N MET A 36 3.45 9.40 -0.94
CA MET A 36 2.18 8.90 -1.45
C MET A 36 1.07 9.24 -0.47
N GLY A 37 -0.16 9.34 -0.98
CA GLY A 37 -1.31 9.49 -0.10
C GLY A 37 -2.61 9.15 -0.80
N GLU A 38 -3.64 8.88 0.01
CA GLU A 38 -4.99 8.59 -0.44
C GLU A 38 -6.03 9.17 0.53
N HIS A 39 -7.05 9.82 -0.04
CA HIS A 39 -8.22 10.30 0.68
C HIS A 39 -9.40 9.35 0.45
N ASP A 40 -9.92 8.77 1.52
CA ASP A 40 -11.05 7.82 1.50
C ASP A 40 -12.41 8.46 1.83
N GLY A 41 -12.47 9.80 1.89
CA GLY A 41 -13.66 10.55 2.31
C GLY A 41 -13.85 10.67 3.82
N LYS A 42 -13.13 9.87 4.63
CA LYS A 42 -13.10 9.92 6.10
C LYS A 42 -11.76 10.42 6.64
N GLY A 43 -10.68 10.28 5.89
CA GLY A 43 -9.35 10.67 6.32
C GLY A 43 -8.32 10.62 5.20
N MET A 44 -7.23 11.35 5.40
CA MET A 44 -6.09 11.35 4.49
C MET A 44 -5.00 10.43 5.03
N SER A 45 -4.71 9.36 4.30
CA SER A 45 -3.58 8.48 4.57
C SER A 45 -2.35 8.99 3.81
N VAL A 46 -1.20 9.05 4.47
CA VAL A 46 0.06 9.49 3.87
C VAL A 46 1.16 8.48 4.21
N VAL A 47 1.97 8.12 3.23
CA VAL A 47 3.15 7.25 3.38
C VAL A 47 4.35 7.93 2.76
N TRP A 48 5.49 7.81 3.44
CA TRP A 48 6.79 8.15 2.90
C TRP A 48 7.68 6.90 2.81
N ALA A 49 8.53 6.89 1.81
CA ALA A 49 9.51 5.83 1.59
C ALA A 49 10.80 6.44 1.03
N VAL A 50 11.86 5.65 1.00
CA VAL A 50 13.09 6.05 0.30
C VAL A 50 13.59 4.93 -0.62
N ASN A 51 14.11 5.29 -1.78
CA ASN A 51 14.76 4.36 -2.72
C ASN A 51 16.19 4.05 -2.29
N GLU A 52 16.85 5.03 -1.69
CA GLU A 52 18.17 4.93 -1.07
C GLU A 52 18.12 5.67 0.27
N TRP A 53 18.73 5.10 1.32
CA TRP A 53 18.69 5.73 2.63
C TRP A 53 19.68 6.88 2.73
N PRO A 54 19.22 8.13 2.89
CA PRO A 54 20.11 9.29 2.97
C PRO A 54 21.02 9.21 4.19
N ALA A 55 22.28 9.57 4.02
CA ALA A 55 23.26 9.57 5.11
C ALA A 55 22.79 10.47 6.26
N GLY A 56 22.75 9.92 7.47
CA GLY A 56 22.33 10.64 8.67
C GLY A 56 20.83 10.92 8.78
N LEU A 57 19.98 10.38 7.90
CA LEU A 57 18.52 10.46 8.08
C LEU A 57 18.12 9.66 9.34
N GLU A 58 17.56 10.38 10.32
CA GLU A 58 17.14 9.80 11.60
C GLU A 58 15.63 9.65 11.70
N LYS A 59 14.88 10.68 11.28
CA LYS A 59 13.42 10.81 11.43
C LYS A 59 12.84 11.62 10.29
N MET A 60 11.52 11.58 10.14
CA MET A 60 10.77 12.36 9.17
C MET A 60 9.67 13.17 9.86
N VAL A 61 9.47 14.41 9.42
CA VAL A 61 8.34 15.24 9.85
C VAL A 61 7.43 15.45 8.64
N ILE A 62 6.14 15.18 8.81
CA ILE A 62 5.13 15.45 7.79
C ILE A 62 4.41 16.73 8.18
N LYS A 63 4.43 17.70 7.26
CA LYS A 63 3.70 18.97 7.41
C LYS A 63 2.67 19.12 6.31
N LYS A 64 1.65 19.92 6.59
CA LYS A 64 0.59 20.27 5.65
C LYS A 64 0.55 21.76 5.43
N LYS A 65 0.25 22.14 4.21
CA LYS A 65 -0.03 23.51 3.79
C LYS A 65 -1.43 23.54 3.18
N SER A 66 -2.30 24.38 3.72
CA SER A 66 -3.70 24.51 3.30
C SER A 66 -3.82 25.62 2.26
N ALA A 67 -4.58 25.38 1.19
CA ALA A 67 -4.85 26.42 0.20
C ALA A 67 -5.74 27.54 0.78
N SER A 68 -6.60 27.23 1.77
CA SER A 68 -7.55 28.18 2.34
C SER A 68 -7.00 29.04 3.48
N THR A 69 -6.08 28.52 4.31
CA THR A 69 -5.54 29.24 5.48
C THR A 69 -4.21 29.92 5.24
N GLY A 70 -3.66 29.81 4.02
CA GLY A 70 -2.45 30.52 3.62
C GLY A 70 -1.19 29.63 3.55
N ASN A 71 -0.10 30.26 3.13
CA ASN A 71 1.07 29.56 2.58
C ASN A 71 2.01 28.89 3.61
N GLU A 72 1.61 28.79 4.89
CA GLU A 72 2.46 28.30 5.97
C GLU A 72 2.37 26.78 6.16
N TRP A 73 3.48 26.18 6.60
CA TRP A 73 3.57 24.75 6.90
C TRP A 73 3.16 24.48 8.33
N THR A 74 2.04 23.76 8.50
CA THR A 74 1.58 23.28 9.81
C THR A 74 2.08 21.86 10.04
N THR A 75 2.79 21.64 11.15
CA THR A 75 3.24 20.31 11.56
C THR A 75 2.04 19.46 11.98
N LEU A 76 1.90 18.28 11.37
CA LEU A 76 0.81 17.36 11.68
C LEU A 76 1.21 16.31 12.74
N THR A 77 2.48 15.94 12.77
CA THR A 77 3.01 14.92 13.68
C THR A 77 3.39 15.55 15.02
N LYS A 78 2.84 15.07 16.14
CA LYS A 78 3.21 15.58 17.49
C LYS A 78 4.69 15.40 17.80
N THR A 79 5.25 14.26 17.38
CA THR A 79 6.69 13.97 17.42
C THR A 79 7.14 13.52 16.02
N PRO A 80 8.42 13.70 15.62
CA PRO A 80 8.87 13.20 14.33
C PRO A 80 8.69 11.69 14.18
N LEU A 81 8.33 11.25 12.98
CA LEU A 81 8.22 9.84 12.60
C LEU A 81 9.61 9.20 12.61
N SER A 82 9.83 8.29 13.55
CA SER A 82 11.09 7.57 13.69
C SER A 82 10.96 6.18 13.05
N PRO A 83 11.79 5.82 12.07
CA PRO A 83 11.78 4.50 11.45
C PRO A 83 12.05 3.37 12.45
N GLY A 84 11.46 2.21 12.21
CA GLY A 84 11.70 0.99 12.97
C GLY A 84 10.51 0.55 13.82
N VAL A 85 10.59 -0.69 14.31
CA VAL A 85 9.47 -1.42 14.90
C VAL A 85 9.91 -1.93 16.27
N LYS A 86 9.22 -1.48 17.34
CA LYS A 86 9.39 -1.96 18.72
C LYS A 86 8.02 -2.11 19.40
N ALA A 87 7.93 -3.01 20.37
CA ALA A 87 6.66 -3.36 21.03
C ALA A 87 6.09 -2.18 21.82
N ASP A 88 6.99 -1.37 22.36
CA ASP A 88 6.73 -0.22 23.23
C ASP A 88 6.89 1.13 22.49
N LYS A 89 7.06 1.12 21.17
CA LYS A 89 7.20 2.34 20.39
C LYS A 89 5.93 3.18 20.53
N ALA A 90 6.09 4.45 20.92
CA ALA A 90 5.00 5.42 20.93
C ALA A 90 4.45 5.64 19.52
N LEU A 91 3.12 5.71 19.42
CA LEU A 91 2.38 5.91 18.17
C LEU A 91 1.70 7.29 18.14
N ASP A 92 2.07 8.20 19.04
CA ASP A 92 1.48 9.54 19.15
C ASP A 92 1.78 10.48 17.96
N ASN A 93 2.65 10.02 17.05
CA ASN A 93 3.01 10.68 15.80
C ASN A 93 2.28 10.14 14.58
N VAL A 94 1.43 9.12 14.70
CA VAL A 94 0.73 8.51 13.55
C VAL A 94 -0.60 9.21 13.24
N THR A 95 -1.24 9.81 14.25
CA THR A 95 -2.50 10.54 14.15
C THR A 95 -2.72 11.38 15.41
N ASP A 96 -3.60 12.37 15.36
CA ASP A 96 -4.13 13.07 16.53
C ASP A 96 -5.41 12.45 17.09
N ASN A 97 -6.04 11.53 16.35
CA ASN A 97 -7.29 10.87 16.74
C ASN A 97 -7.07 9.76 17.80
N ALA A 98 -7.70 9.90 18.96
CA ALA A 98 -7.51 8.98 20.09
C ALA A 98 -8.06 7.57 19.86
N GLU A 99 -9.18 7.43 19.14
CA GLU A 99 -9.81 6.14 18.86
C GLU A 99 -8.94 5.30 17.90
N PHE A 100 -8.49 5.91 16.80
CA PHE A 100 -7.58 5.27 15.86
C PHE A 100 -6.23 4.95 16.51
N LEU A 101 -5.75 5.80 17.42
CA LEU A 101 -4.54 5.50 18.20
C LEU A 101 -4.70 4.28 19.10
N ALA A 102 -5.88 4.06 19.70
CA ALA A 102 -6.16 2.86 20.48
C ALA A 102 -6.20 1.60 19.61
N GLU A 103 -6.82 1.69 18.42
CA GLU A 103 -6.81 0.62 17.42
C GLU A 103 -5.37 0.25 17.01
N MET A 104 -4.54 1.26 16.72
CA MET A 104 -3.15 1.04 16.32
C MET A 104 -2.28 0.42 17.42
N LYS A 105 -2.53 0.76 18.70
CA LYS A 105 -1.87 0.11 19.84
C LYS A 105 -2.27 -1.36 19.98
N GLN A 106 -3.55 -1.67 19.77
CA GLN A 106 -4.02 -3.05 19.77
C GLN A 106 -3.38 -3.85 18.62
N TYR A 107 -3.34 -3.27 17.42
CA TYR A 107 -2.66 -3.85 16.27
C TYR A 107 -1.16 -4.10 16.55
N GLN A 108 -0.44 -3.12 17.09
CA GLN A 108 0.96 -3.27 17.49
C GLN A 108 1.14 -4.42 18.50
N LYS A 109 0.29 -4.52 19.51
CA LYS A 109 0.34 -5.61 20.48
C LYS A 109 0.16 -6.98 19.80
N GLU A 110 -0.89 -7.12 18.99
CA GLU A 110 -1.19 -8.38 18.31
C GLU A 110 -0.10 -8.84 17.35
N GLU A 111 0.49 -7.91 16.59
CA GLU A 111 1.58 -8.25 15.67
C GLU A 111 2.81 -8.79 16.42
N PHE A 112 3.14 -8.21 17.58
CA PHE A 112 4.26 -8.68 18.38
C PHE A 112 3.97 -9.99 19.12
N GLU A 113 2.71 -10.23 19.51
CA GLU A 113 2.29 -11.49 20.13
C GLU A 113 2.26 -12.65 19.12
N LYS A 114 1.72 -12.42 17.93
CA LYS A 114 1.61 -13.44 16.85
C LYS A 114 2.96 -13.71 16.18
N ASN A 115 3.79 -12.67 16.03
CA ASN A 115 5.05 -12.72 15.31
C ASN A 115 6.25 -12.38 16.22
N ALA A 116 6.33 -12.97 17.41
CA ALA A 116 7.38 -12.70 18.42
C ALA A 116 8.84 -12.89 17.92
N LYS A 117 9.04 -13.55 16.77
CA LYS A 117 10.36 -13.76 16.10
C LYS A 117 10.49 -13.08 14.73
N GLY A 118 9.47 -12.33 14.28
CA GLY A 118 9.43 -11.67 12.97
C GLY A 118 10.04 -10.26 12.94
N LEU A 119 9.63 -9.42 11.98
CA LEU A 119 10.00 -7.98 11.84
C LEU A 119 9.75 -7.13 13.11
N ALA A 120 9.07 -7.71 14.10
CA ALA A 120 8.69 -7.20 15.41
C ALA A 120 9.86 -6.83 16.36
N SER A 121 11.04 -6.44 15.89
CA SER A 121 12.05 -5.81 16.79
C SER A 121 13.21 -5.12 16.05
N LEU A 122 12.98 -4.60 14.85
CA LEU A 122 14.01 -3.83 14.17
C LEU A 122 14.00 -2.38 14.66
N ALA A 123 14.71 -2.12 15.75
CA ALA A 123 14.99 -0.77 16.23
C ALA A 123 15.65 0.08 15.12
N ASN A 124 15.41 1.39 15.11
CA ASN A 124 15.97 2.31 14.11
C ASN A 124 17.47 2.07 13.88
N GLU A 125 18.27 2.03 14.95
CA GLU A 125 19.72 1.77 14.88
C GLU A 125 20.08 0.46 14.18
N LYS A 126 19.31 -0.61 14.41
CA LYS A 126 19.51 -1.91 13.76
C LYS A 126 19.12 -1.85 12.29
N LEU A 127 18.04 -1.13 11.96
CA LEU A 127 17.64 -0.88 10.58
C LEU A 127 18.71 -0.08 9.84
N MET A 128 19.17 1.02 10.42
CA MET A 128 20.24 1.87 9.88
C MET A 128 21.51 1.08 9.62
N LYS A 129 21.93 0.25 10.58
CA LYS A 129 23.08 -0.65 10.40
C LYS A 129 22.84 -1.65 9.27
N ALA A 130 21.67 -2.31 9.23
CA ALA A 130 21.35 -3.28 8.20
C ALA A 130 21.32 -2.66 6.79
N VAL A 131 20.84 -1.42 6.66
CA VAL A 131 20.82 -0.67 5.41
C VAL A 131 22.24 -0.26 4.99
N ALA A 132 23.06 0.21 5.93
CA ALA A 132 24.47 0.52 5.65
C ALA A 132 25.27 -0.72 5.22
N ASP A 133 25.03 -1.86 5.85
CA ASP A 133 25.69 -3.14 5.54
C ASP A 133 25.16 -3.75 4.23
N ASN A 134 23.90 -3.51 3.88
CA ASN A 134 23.26 -4.02 2.66
C ASN A 134 22.14 -3.08 2.17
N PRO A 135 22.42 -2.24 1.15
CA PRO A 135 21.43 -1.31 0.60
C PRO A 135 20.13 -1.98 0.12
N LYS A 136 20.15 -3.27 -0.25
CA LYS A 136 18.92 -4.01 -0.64
C LYS A 136 17.91 -4.16 0.50
N VAL A 137 18.29 -3.91 1.75
CA VAL A 137 17.36 -3.90 2.89
C VAL A 137 16.26 -2.86 2.69
N ILE A 138 16.56 -1.72 2.04
CA ILE A 138 15.55 -0.68 1.81
C ILE A 138 14.41 -1.15 0.91
N PHE A 139 14.73 -1.98 -0.09
CA PHE A 139 13.74 -2.62 -0.94
C PHE A 139 12.75 -3.46 -0.11
N TRP A 140 13.26 -4.25 0.86
CA TRP A 140 12.40 -5.06 1.72
C TRP A 140 11.55 -4.22 2.67
N VAL A 141 12.09 -3.13 3.21
CA VAL A 141 11.33 -2.17 4.03
C VAL A 141 10.19 -1.56 3.22
N ASN A 142 10.46 -1.10 2.00
CA ASN A 142 9.45 -0.58 1.09
C ASN A 142 8.39 -1.64 0.78
N MET A 143 8.78 -2.89 0.52
CA MET A 143 7.81 -3.98 0.32
C MET A 143 6.90 -4.21 1.54
N SER A 144 7.44 -4.13 2.77
CA SER A 144 6.62 -4.26 3.98
C SER A 144 5.67 -3.08 4.20
N ILE A 145 6.11 -1.86 3.89
CA ILE A 145 5.27 -0.65 3.91
C ILE A 145 4.10 -0.80 2.92
N LEU A 146 4.39 -1.29 1.72
CA LEU A 146 3.40 -1.46 0.64
C LEU A 146 2.43 -2.62 0.91
N ALA A 147 2.86 -3.66 1.62
CA ALA A 147 2.02 -4.81 1.93
C ALA A 147 0.89 -4.47 2.91
N GLU A 148 1.14 -3.57 3.88
CA GLU A 148 0.16 -3.22 4.90
C GLU A 148 0.38 -1.81 5.47
N TYR A 149 -0.58 -0.92 5.23
CA TYR A 149 -0.51 0.47 5.71
C TYR A 149 -0.43 0.61 7.24
N LYS A 150 -1.12 -0.25 7.99
CA LYS A 150 -1.01 -0.27 9.47
C LYS A 150 0.40 -0.60 9.93
N PHE A 151 1.07 -1.51 9.23
CA PHE A 151 2.49 -1.77 9.47
C PHE A 151 3.35 -0.54 9.17
N ALA A 152 3.09 0.16 8.05
CA ALA A 152 3.80 1.41 7.73
C ALA A 152 3.65 2.48 8.83
N LEU A 153 2.43 2.68 9.35
CA LEU A 153 2.16 3.60 10.47
C LEU A 153 2.98 3.20 11.72
N MET A 154 2.88 1.94 12.13
CA MET A 154 3.64 1.41 13.28
C MET A 154 5.16 1.56 13.09
N ALA A 155 5.65 1.31 11.88
CA ALA A 155 7.06 1.39 11.53
C ALA A 155 7.59 2.82 11.37
N GLY A 156 6.74 3.85 11.45
CA GLY A 156 7.14 5.27 11.33
C GLY A 156 7.26 5.76 9.89
N PHE A 157 6.59 5.10 8.95
CA PHE A 157 6.59 5.44 7.53
C PHE A 157 5.27 6.05 7.05
N GLY A 158 4.31 6.26 7.95
CA GLY A 158 3.02 6.83 7.58
C GLY A 158 2.42 7.76 8.61
N PHE A 159 1.39 8.49 8.19
CA PHE A 159 0.55 9.36 9.01
C PHE A 159 -0.90 9.32 8.50
N LYS A 160 -1.88 9.28 9.42
CA LYS A 160 -3.30 9.33 9.11
C LYS A 160 -3.94 10.59 9.72
N GLU A 161 -4.41 11.48 8.86
CA GLU A 161 -5.30 12.57 9.25
C GLU A 161 -6.75 12.07 9.23
N ILE A 162 -7.48 12.27 10.32
CA ILE A 162 -8.89 11.86 10.43
C ILE A 162 -9.78 13.09 10.27
N ASN A 163 -10.79 13.00 9.40
CA ASN A 163 -11.73 14.07 9.06
C ASN A 163 -11.05 15.41 8.69
N PRO A 164 -10.08 15.42 7.74
CA PRO A 164 -9.48 16.66 7.29
C PRO A 164 -10.55 17.57 6.67
N THR A 165 -10.35 18.89 6.79
CA THR A 165 -11.14 19.87 6.04
C THR A 165 -11.06 19.56 4.54
N LYS A 166 -12.21 19.56 3.86
CA LYS A 166 -12.25 19.37 2.40
C LYS A 166 -11.76 20.62 1.70
N GLU A 167 -10.54 20.54 1.19
CA GLU A 167 -9.87 21.60 0.44
C GLU A 167 -8.72 20.99 -0.39
N VAL A 168 -8.04 21.81 -1.19
CA VAL A 168 -6.75 21.44 -1.76
C VAL A 168 -5.67 21.64 -0.70
N VAL A 169 -4.85 20.61 -0.48
CA VAL A 169 -3.77 20.63 0.50
C VAL A 169 -2.47 20.13 -0.11
N THR A 170 -1.34 20.67 0.33
CA THR A 170 -0.02 20.16 0.01
C THR A 170 0.60 19.52 1.24
N TYR A 171 1.04 18.27 1.15
CA TYR A 171 1.86 17.64 2.18
C TYR A 171 3.34 17.74 1.79
N GLY A 172 4.20 17.92 2.78
CA GLY A 172 5.65 18.04 2.60
C GLY A 172 6.42 17.14 3.57
N LEU A 173 7.53 16.59 3.08
CA LEU A 173 8.47 15.79 3.86
C LEU A 173 9.64 16.64 4.34
N PHE A 174 9.87 16.67 5.65
CA PHE A 174 10.94 17.42 6.30
C PHE A 174 11.84 16.45 7.05
N PRO A 175 13.00 16.06 6.49
CA PRO A 175 13.88 15.10 7.15
C PRO A 175 14.54 15.74 8.38
N VAL A 176 14.79 14.91 9.38
CA VAL A 176 15.64 15.24 10.52
C VAL A 176 16.97 14.53 10.32
N ILE A 177 18.03 15.31 10.09
CA ILE A 177 19.38 14.82 9.84
C ILE A 177 20.31 15.42 10.90
N ASN A 178 21.07 14.58 11.59
CA ASN A 178 21.97 14.99 12.68
C ASN A 178 21.25 15.87 13.73
N GLY A 179 20.04 15.45 14.13
CA GLY A 179 19.19 16.16 15.07
C GLY A 179 18.57 17.48 14.58
N LYS A 180 18.77 17.90 13.33
CA LYS A 180 18.19 19.13 12.77
C LYS A 180 17.13 18.82 11.73
N GLU A 181 15.93 19.34 11.94
CA GLU A 181 14.86 19.31 10.96
C GLU A 181 15.19 20.27 9.81
N ALA A 182 14.95 19.83 8.57
CA ALA A 182 15.04 20.68 7.39
C ALA A 182 14.05 21.86 7.48
N THR A 183 14.43 23.03 6.95
CA THR A 183 13.56 24.21 6.89
C THR A 183 12.68 24.24 5.64
N THR A 184 13.01 23.44 4.63
CA THR A 184 12.27 23.27 3.38
C THR A 184 11.96 21.79 3.16
N PRO A 185 10.83 21.47 2.52
CA PRO A 185 10.48 20.08 2.25
C PRO A 185 11.41 19.50 1.18
N VAL A 186 11.86 18.25 1.36
CA VAL A 186 12.62 17.52 0.33
C VAL A 186 11.72 16.93 -0.76
N LEU A 187 10.42 16.81 -0.46
CA LEU A 187 9.40 16.40 -1.42
C LEU A 187 8.05 16.96 -0.98
N THR A 188 7.23 17.37 -1.94
CA THR A 188 5.87 17.82 -1.72
C THR A 188 4.89 17.09 -2.64
N LYS A 189 3.67 16.87 -2.16
CA LYS A 189 2.58 16.33 -2.98
C LYS A 189 1.27 17.03 -2.65
N GLU A 190 0.59 17.48 -3.69
CA GLU A 190 -0.73 18.10 -3.59
C GLU A 190 -1.84 17.06 -3.68
N PHE A 191 -2.91 17.28 -2.92
CA PHE A 191 -4.11 16.46 -2.92
C PHE A 191 -5.34 17.36 -2.88
N ASP A 192 -6.28 17.10 -3.79
CA ASP A 192 -7.60 17.70 -3.74
C ASP A 192 -8.54 16.85 -2.88
N LEU A 193 -8.79 17.28 -1.64
CA LEU A 193 -9.71 16.57 -0.72
C LEU A 193 -11.19 16.83 -1.04
N ASN A 194 -11.49 17.73 -2.00
CA ASN A 194 -12.84 17.89 -2.55
C ASN A 194 -13.17 16.83 -3.59
N ALA A 195 -12.15 16.21 -4.20
CA ALA A 195 -12.34 15.23 -5.24
C ALA A 195 -13.14 14.03 -4.72
N LYS A 196 -14.02 13.50 -5.57
CA LYS A 196 -14.73 12.25 -5.28
C LYS A 196 -13.72 11.11 -5.16
N THR A 197 -13.86 10.28 -4.12
CA THR A 197 -13.07 9.07 -3.98
C THR A 197 -13.26 8.17 -5.20
N LYS A 198 -12.14 7.80 -5.83
CA LYS A 198 -12.11 6.88 -6.96
C LYS A 198 -11.88 5.46 -6.44
N ASN A 199 -12.95 4.73 -6.17
CA ASN A 199 -12.89 3.35 -5.68
C ASN A 199 -13.81 2.41 -6.46
N GLU A 200 -14.40 2.84 -7.58
CA GLU A 200 -15.25 2.02 -8.43
C GLU A 200 -14.53 1.74 -9.75
N PRO A 201 -14.06 0.51 -9.99
CA PRO A 201 -13.37 0.17 -11.23
C PRO A 201 -14.35 0.23 -12.41
N VAL A 202 -13.97 0.89 -13.50
CA VAL A 202 -14.74 0.90 -14.75
C VAL A 202 -14.33 -0.32 -15.57
N ILE A 203 -15.20 -1.33 -15.61
CA ILE A 203 -14.88 -2.63 -16.22
C ILE A 203 -15.02 -2.56 -17.74
N ALA A 204 -13.91 -2.79 -18.45
CA ALA A 204 -13.89 -2.94 -19.90
C ALA A 204 -14.27 -4.37 -20.33
N SER A 205 -13.77 -5.38 -19.62
CA SER A 205 -14.16 -6.78 -19.84
C SER A 205 -13.93 -7.62 -18.59
N LYS A 206 -14.68 -8.72 -18.47
CA LYS A 206 -14.46 -9.73 -17.44
C LYS A 206 -14.88 -11.10 -17.95
N LYS A 207 -14.10 -12.12 -17.67
CA LYS A 207 -14.35 -13.50 -18.12
C LYS A 207 -13.87 -14.49 -17.08
N ALA A 208 -14.63 -15.56 -16.88
CA ALA A 208 -14.16 -16.77 -16.22
C ALA A 208 -14.34 -17.95 -17.16
N GLU A 209 -13.29 -18.74 -17.37
CA GLU A 209 -13.30 -19.88 -18.28
C GLU A 209 -12.48 -21.04 -17.75
N LYS A 210 -12.70 -22.23 -18.31
CA LYS A 210 -11.85 -23.38 -17.99
C LYS A 210 -10.44 -23.10 -18.51
N GLY A 211 -9.45 -23.17 -17.63
CA GLY A 211 -8.04 -23.05 -17.98
C GLY A 211 -7.59 -24.22 -18.86
N MET A 212 -6.73 -23.95 -19.84
CA MET A 212 -6.12 -24.99 -20.68
C MET A 212 -5.28 -25.97 -19.84
N ASN A 213 -5.27 -27.25 -20.23
CA ASN A 213 -4.47 -28.32 -19.63
C ASN A 213 -4.71 -28.53 -18.12
N ASP A 214 -5.96 -28.66 -17.71
CA ASP A 214 -6.39 -28.92 -16.32
C ASP A 214 -5.93 -27.87 -15.30
N LYS A 215 -5.62 -26.66 -15.75
CA LYS A 215 -5.20 -25.57 -14.86
C LYS A 215 -6.38 -24.89 -14.11
N GLY A 216 -7.47 -25.61 -13.85
CA GLY A 216 -8.62 -25.12 -13.10
C GLY A 216 -9.44 -24.06 -13.84
N ILE A 217 -9.94 -23.03 -13.15
CA ILE A 217 -10.66 -21.88 -13.76
C ILE A 217 -9.72 -20.69 -13.87
N LYS A 218 -9.66 -20.09 -15.06
CA LYS A 218 -8.98 -18.83 -15.34
C LYS A 218 -9.98 -17.68 -15.27
N ILE A 219 -9.61 -16.60 -14.59
CA ILE A 219 -10.38 -15.37 -14.49
C ILE A 219 -9.53 -14.25 -15.04
N ASP A 220 -10.06 -13.51 -16.00
CA ASP A 220 -9.45 -12.32 -16.56
C ASP A 220 -10.40 -11.13 -16.34
N ILE A 221 -9.88 -10.04 -15.77
CA ILE A 221 -10.62 -8.79 -15.57
C ILE A 221 -9.80 -7.67 -16.17
N THR A 222 -10.42 -6.91 -17.07
CA THR A 222 -9.82 -5.72 -17.66
C THR A 222 -10.64 -4.50 -17.27
N TYR A 223 -9.99 -3.47 -16.74
CA TYR A 223 -10.65 -2.23 -16.32
C TYR A 223 -9.85 -1.00 -16.74
N GLU A 224 -10.52 0.14 -16.86
CA GLU A 224 -9.87 1.41 -17.21
C GLU A 224 -8.94 1.86 -16.09
N ALA A 225 -7.66 2.05 -16.38
CA ALA A 225 -6.65 2.39 -15.38
C ALA A 225 -6.99 3.69 -14.64
N SER A 226 -7.57 4.68 -15.33
CA SER A 226 -7.93 6.00 -14.78
C SER A 226 -9.09 5.97 -13.77
N SER A 227 -9.83 4.85 -13.70
CA SER A 227 -10.97 4.65 -12.80
C SER A 227 -10.54 4.38 -11.35
N LEU A 228 -9.32 3.90 -11.14
CA LEU A 228 -8.70 3.73 -9.83
C LEU A 228 -7.37 4.50 -9.76
N PRO A 229 -6.98 5.01 -8.59
CA PRO A 229 -5.63 5.52 -8.38
C PRO A 229 -4.55 4.44 -8.59
N GLU A 230 -3.34 4.83 -8.99
CA GLU A 230 -2.22 3.93 -9.31
C GLU A 230 -1.80 3.01 -8.15
N HIS A 231 -2.07 3.42 -6.91
CA HIS A 231 -1.77 2.65 -5.71
C HIS A 231 -2.81 1.54 -5.41
N TYR A 232 -3.80 1.31 -6.27
CA TYR A 232 -4.64 0.09 -6.26
C TYR A 232 -3.96 -1.04 -7.01
N GLY A 233 -2.95 -1.66 -6.38
CA GLY A 233 -2.14 -2.73 -6.97
C GLY A 233 -2.25 -4.08 -6.27
N LEU A 234 -3.13 -4.23 -5.28
CA LEU A 234 -3.30 -5.46 -4.50
C LEU A 234 -4.69 -6.05 -4.74
N TYR A 235 -4.87 -7.37 -4.59
CA TYR A 235 -6.20 -7.97 -4.65
C TYR A 235 -6.33 -9.29 -3.89
N ASN A 236 -7.56 -9.57 -3.48
CA ASN A 236 -8.02 -10.89 -3.07
C ASN A 236 -9.15 -11.38 -3.99
N VAL A 237 -9.27 -12.70 -4.07
CA VAL A 237 -10.33 -13.37 -4.81
C VAL A 237 -11.10 -14.25 -3.84
N TYR A 238 -12.41 -14.09 -3.84
CA TYR A 238 -13.33 -14.93 -3.10
C TYR A 238 -14.20 -15.71 -4.08
N ARG A 239 -14.60 -16.91 -3.68
CA ARG A 239 -15.38 -17.84 -4.47
C ARG A 239 -16.57 -18.32 -3.66
N THR A 240 -17.73 -18.41 -4.32
CA THR A 240 -18.94 -19.01 -3.79
C THR A 240 -19.44 -20.06 -4.79
N GLU A 241 -19.63 -21.30 -4.35
CA GLU A 241 -20.23 -22.35 -5.17
C GLU A 241 -21.75 -22.11 -5.31
N SER A 242 -22.28 -22.27 -6.52
CA SER A 242 -23.73 -22.09 -6.76
C SER A 242 -24.55 -23.05 -5.91
N GLY A 243 -25.61 -22.55 -5.29
CA GLY A 243 -26.43 -23.31 -4.34
C GLY A 243 -25.91 -23.29 -2.89
N THR A 244 -24.75 -22.68 -2.65
CA THR A 244 -24.20 -22.45 -1.30
C THR A 244 -24.22 -20.96 -0.95
N LYS A 245 -24.05 -20.65 0.33
CA LYS A 245 -23.80 -19.28 0.84
C LYS A 245 -22.37 -19.09 1.33
N GLU A 246 -21.56 -20.14 1.27
CA GLU A 246 -20.21 -20.14 1.82
C GLU A 246 -19.27 -19.39 0.87
N LYS A 247 -18.68 -18.31 1.38
CA LYS A 247 -17.70 -17.50 0.67
C LYS A 247 -16.30 -17.91 1.11
N VAL A 248 -15.55 -18.56 0.23
CA VAL A 248 -14.20 -19.07 0.49
C VAL A 248 -13.18 -18.16 -0.17
N LYS A 249 -12.07 -17.86 0.51
CA LYS A 249 -10.96 -17.12 -0.09
C LYS A 249 -10.18 -18.04 -1.04
N ALA A 250 -10.18 -17.73 -2.33
CA ALA A 250 -9.57 -18.56 -3.38
C ALA A 250 -8.04 -18.39 -3.45
N ASN A 251 -7.52 -17.22 -3.10
CA ASN A 251 -6.08 -16.99 -3.00
C ASN A 251 -5.60 -17.11 -1.54
N LYS A 252 -4.56 -17.93 -1.29
CA LYS A 252 -3.96 -18.09 0.05
C LYS A 252 -3.39 -16.78 0.58
N ASN A 253 -2.62 -16.08 -0.26
CA ASN A 253 -1.97 -14.80 0.08
C ASN A 253 -2.52 -13.67 -0.79
N LEU A 254 -2.52 -12.45 -0.25
CA LEU A 254 -2.79 -11.24 -1.01
C LEU A 254 -1.90 -11.21 -2.27
N LYS A 255 -2.51 -10.90 -3.42
CA LYS A 255 -1.81 -10.85 -4.69
C LYS A 255 -1.53 -9.41 -5.06
N ALA A 256 -0.43 -9.19 -5.78
CA ALA A 256 -0.09 -7.91 -6.39
C ALA A 256 -0.13 -8.05 -7.92
N PHE A 257 -0.41 -6.96 -8.61
CA PHE A 257 -0.33 -6.87 -10.08
C PHE A 257 0.30 -5.53 -10.46
N ASP A 258 0.83 -5.47 -11.68
CA ASP A 258 1.43 -4.25 -12.19
C ASP A 258 0.35 -3.27 -12.62
N THR A 259 0.41 -2.04 -12.10
CA THR A 259 -0.48 -0.93 -12.46
C THR A 259 0.11 -0.03 -13.54
N LYS A 260 1.37 -0.29 -13.96
CA LYS A 260 2.03 0.44 -15.03
C LYS A 260 1.47 0.02 -16.39
N LEU A 261 1.10 1.03 -17.18
CA LEU A 261 0.63 0.86 -18.55
C LEU A 261 1.79 1.00 -19.54
N ALA A 262 1.76 0.23 -20.62
CA ALA A 262 2.60 0.54 -21.79
C ALA A 262 2.09 1.81 -22.49
N GLU A 263 2.94 2.42 -23.32
CA GLU A 263 2.57 3.62 -24.07
C GLU A 263 1.33 3.36 -24.95
N GLY A 264 0.31 4.21 -24.80
CA GLY A 264 -0.96 4.09 -25.53
C GLY A 264 -1.99 3.14 -24.89
N GLU A 265 -1.62 2.35 -23.88
CA GLU A 265 -2.58 1.53 -23.14
C GLU A 265 -3.41 2.38 -22.16
N LYS A 266 -4.68 2.00 -22.00
CA LYS A 266 -5.63 2.67 -21.10
C LYS A 266 -6.22 1.74 -20.05
N ASN A 267 -5.97 0.43 -20.19
CA ASN A 267 -6.62 -0.60 -19.41
C ASN A 267 -5.59 -1.45 -18.70
N ILE A 268 -5.92 -1.87 -17.49
CA ILE A 268 -5.15 -2.84 -16.72
C ILE A 268 -5.89 -4.18 -16.77
N THR A 269 -5.14 -5.26 -17.00
CA THR A 269 -5.67 -6.63 -16.94
C THR A 269 -5.13 -7.36 -15.71
N LEU A 270 -6.04 -7.91 -14.91
CA LEU A 270 -5.77 -8.79 -13.80
C LEU A 270 -6.13 -10.22 -14.20
N ASP A 271 -5.16 -11.12 -14.09
CA ASP A 271 -5.37 -12.56 -14.25
C ASP A 271 -5.31 -13.29 -12.90
N PHE A 272 -6.22 -14.24 -12.73
CA PHE A 272 -6.21 -15.17 -11.59
C PHE A 272 -6.53 -16.58 -12.06
N GLN A 273 -5.91 -17.56 -11.42
CA GLN A 273 -6.13 -18.97 -11.73
C GLN A 273 -6.45 -19.76 -10.47
N ASP A 274 -7.65 -20.31 -10.43
CA ASP A 274 -8.14 -21.16 -9.35
C ASP A 274 -7.95 -22.64 -9.70
N LYS A 275 -6.92 -23.27 -9.13
CA LYS A 275 -6.53 -24.65 -9.44
C LYS A 275 -7.16 -25.69 -8.51
N GLU A 276 -7.72 -25.28 -7.38
CA GLU A 276 -8.11 -26.17 -6.28
C GLU A 276 -9.62 -26.47 -6.31
N ILE A 277 -10.22 -26.61 -7.51
CA ILE A 277 -11.68 -26.67 -7.67
C ILE A 277 -12.18 -27.66 -8.72
N ASP A 278 -13.43 -28.09 -8.54
CA ASP A 278 -14.19 -28.86 -9.51
C ASP A 278 -14.74 -27.93 -10.61
N ASN A 279 -14.13 -27.97 -11.79
CA ASN A 279 -14.50 -27.13 -12.94
C ASN A 279 -15.82 -27.55 -13.62
N THR A 280 -16.51 -28.59 -13.12
CA THR A 280 -17.84 -28.98 -13.60
C THR A 280 -18.99 -28.28 -12.87
N LYS A 281 -18.68 -27.53 -11.81
CA LYS A 281 -19.65 -26.77 -11.04
C LYS A 281 -19.68 -25.30 -11.44
N LYS A 282 -20.80 -24.63 -11.13
CA LYS A 282 -20.96 -23.18 -11.28
C LYS A 282 -20.40 -22.45 -10.06
N TYR A 283 -19.68 -21.36 -10.30
CA TYR A 283 -19.13 -20.52 -9.24
C TYR A 283 -19.37 -19.04 -9.52
N THR A 284 -19.52 -18.28 -8.45
CA THR A 284 -19.45 -16.82 -8.48
C THR A 284 -18.14 -16.41 -7.82
N TYR A 285 -17.32 -15.67 -8.54
CA TYR A 285 -16.09 -15.08 -8.05
C TYR A 285 -16.31 -13.61 -7.73
N GLU A 286 -15.73 -13.16 -6.63
CA GLU A 286 -15.69 -11.76 -6.23
C GLU A 286 -14.23 -11.34 -6.06
N ILE A 287 -13.80 -10.37 -6.88
CA ILE A 287 -12.44 -9.84 -6.88
C ILE A 287 -12.49 -8.49 -6.16
N VAL A 288 -11.71 -8.37 -5.10
CA VAL A 288 -11.59 -7.16 -4.29
C VAL A 288 -10.20 -6.59 -4.52
N ILE A 289 -10.13 -5.52 -5.32
CA ILE A 289 -8.89 -4.74 -5.52
C ILE A 289 -8.72 -3.83 -4.29
N THR A 290 -7.53 -3.81 -3.73
CA THR A 290 -7.18 -3.09 -2.52
C THR A 290 -6.03 -2.13 -2.81
N SER A 291 -6.15 -0.93 -2.28
CA SER A 291 -5.13 0.11 -2.33
C SER A 291 -3.97 -0.22 -1.37
N LEU A 292 -2.78 0.34 -1.61
CA LEU A 292 -1.65 0.28 -0.68
C LEU A 292 -2.00 0.83 0.72
N PHE A 293 -3.02 1.66 0.82
CA PHE A 293 -3.52 2.24 2.07
C PHE A 293 -4.58 1.36 2.77
N GLY A 294 -4.85 0.17 2.23
CA GLY A 294 -5.84 -0.77 2.77
C GLY A 294 -7.29 -0.44 2.42
N ILE A 295 -7.51 0.41 1.42
CA ILE A 295 -8.86 0.81 0.99
C ILE A 295 -9.31 -0.14 -0.10
N ASN A 296 -10.48 -0.78 0.09
CA ASN A 296 -11.04 -1.69 -0.90
C ASN A 296 -11.84 -0.92 -1.95
N ALA A 297 -11.60 -1.25 -3.21
CA ALA A 297 -12.46 -0.88 -4.31
C ALA A 297 -13.79 -1.64 -4.22
N LYS A 298 -14.80 -1.15 -4.95
CA LYS A 298 -16.06 -1.86 -5.15
C LYS A 298 -15.76 -3.25 -5.75
N PRO A 299 -16.26 -4.34 -5.15
CA PRO A 299 -15.95 -5.68 -5.62
C PRO A 299 -16.44 -5.94 -7.05
N ILE A 300 -15.65 -6.70 -7.81
CA ILE A 300 -15.95 -7.09 -9.18
C ILE A 300 -16.42 -8.54 -9.17
N THR A 301 -17.66 -8.78 -9.60
CA THR A 301 -18.23 -10.13 -9.66
C THR A 301 -18.08 -10.73 -11.06
N VAL A 302 -17.59 -11.97 -11.13
CA VAL A 302 -17.48 -12.77 -12.37
C VAL A 302 -18.12 -14.13 -12.13
N GLU A 303 -18.98 -14.57 -13.03
CA GLU A 303 -19.60 -15.90 -12.96
C GLU A 303 -18.86 -16.87 -13.87
N TYR A 304 -18.62 -18.08 -13.36
CA TYR A 304 -18.22 -19.22 -14.17
C TYR A 304 -19.39 -20.17 -14.33
N THR A 305 -19.72 -20.46 -15.58
CA THR A 305 -20.62 -21.55 -15.95
C THR A 305 -19.83 -22.57 -16.78
N PRO A 306 -19.78 -23.85 -16.36
CA PRO A 306 -19.16 -24.91 -17.15
C PRO A 306 -19.77 -24.97 -18.55
N THR A 307 -18.95 -25.14 -19.57
CA THR A 307 -19.43 -25.40 -20.93
C THR A 307 -20.12 -26.77 -20.94
N ALA A 308 -21.31 -26.87 -21.55
CA ALA A 308 -21.96 -28.16 -21.76
C ALA A 308 -21.02 -29.06 -22.58
N GLN A 309 -20.84 -30.31 -22.12
CA GLN A 309 -20.11 -31.34 -22.86
C GLN A 309 -20.90 -31.81 -24.07
#